data_AF-A0A2E7CK46-F1
#
_entry.id   AF-A0A2E7CK46-F1
#
_cell.length_a   1.000
_cell.length_b   1.000
_cell.length_c   1.000
_cell.angle_alpha   90.00
_cell.angle_beta   90.00
_cell.angle_gamma   90.00
#
_symmetry.space_group_name_H-M   'P 1'
#
loop_
_entity.id
_entity.type
_entity.pdbx_description
1 polymer ?
#
loop_
_entity_poly.entity_id
_entity_poly.type
_entity_poly.pdbx_seq_one_letter_code
_entity_poly.pdbx_strand_id
1 'polypeptide(L)'
;MLTSLFISTFFLGCGEQASTKKEAKQSSCALRLDGMVDTEWVILKARENNVEEPLARARLKFFREGKGLKAKYNVMSHSDMYTYDCRIETDQISCVKPPDPQKLCQSLLVGGKKCAPGPVSRFYDAFEEEEKTKGIDAAKKAYIAAKKNKTMERFKFENNNLGNKLKAMLYISIDKNNCRLNVNDMYATIYNGKPVEDQNPVGINPFVKGSKEMLWEHCDKTNALFDTLSAEFPEKPAEVRPLLRHAKNEEIHYWLLYNPLREADSKCSYKYDLYLNGELHK
;
A
#
# COMPACT_ATOMS: atom_id res chain seq x y z
N MET A 1 31.18 -74.41 -23.83
CA MET A 1 30.39 -74.74 -25.03
C MET A 1 29.05 -74.01 -24.94
N LEU A 2 28.56 -73.51 -26.08
CA LEU A 2 27.49 -72.52 -26.29
C LEU A 2 27.94 -71.12 -25.85
N THR A 3 28.37 -70.18 -26.71
CA THR A 3 27.97 -69.80 -28.09
C THR A 3 26.47 -69.52 -28.20
N SER A 4 26.10 -68.26 -27.98
CA SER A 4 24.92 -67.66 -28.62
C SER A 4 25.19 -66.20 -28.97
N LEU A 5 25.06 -65.99 -30.27
CA LEU A 5 25.20 -64.81 -31.09
C LEU A 5 23.96 -63.92 -30.90
N PHE A 6 24.10 -62.62 -30.66
CA PHE A 6 23.01 -61.67 -30.94
C PHE A 6 23.50 -60.39 -31.63
N ILE A 7 23.14 -60.39 -32.91
CA ILE A 7 22.90 -59.35 -33.90
C ILE A 7 22.77 -57.92 -33.36
N SER A 8 23.53 -57.03 -34.00
CA SER A 8 23.43 -55.57 -33.94
C SER A 8 22.11 -55.04 -34.50
N THR A 9 21.62 -53.95 -33.91
CA THR A 9 20.81 -52.97 -34.65
C THR A 9 21.29 -51.56 -34.29
N PHE A 10 21.94 -50.92 -35.25
CA PHE A 10 22.17 -49.48 -35.27
C PHE A 10 20.82 -48.77 -35.46
N PHE A 11 20.43 -47.93 -34.51
CA PHE A 11 19.46 -46.87 -34.77
C PHE A 11 20.22 -45.54 -34.92
N LEU A 12 20.49 -45.20 -36.18
CA LEU A 12 20.76 -43.83 -36.61
C LEU A 12 19.43 -43.09 -36.69
N GLY A 13 19.38 -41.90 -36.08
CA GLY A 13 18.50 -40.82 -36.50
C GLY A 13 17.31 -40.52 -35.58
N CYS A 14 17.45 -39.47 -34.78
CA CYS A 14 16.41 -38.45 -34.72
C CYS A 14 17.09 -37.11 -34.51
N GLY A 15 16.89 -36.21 -35.46
CA GLY A 15 17.62 -34.96 -35.61
C GLY A 15 17.56 -34.11 -34.35
N GLU A 16 18.74 -33.70 -33.90
CA GLU A 16 18.91 -32.64 -32.92
C GLU A 16 18.53 -31.33 -33.62
N GLN A 17 17.23 -31.04 -33.62
CA GLN A 17 16.70 -29.76 -34.03
C GLN A 17 17.13 -28.78 -32.95
N ALA A 18 18.29 -28.15 -33.17
CA ALA A 18 18.75 -27.02 -32.37
C ALA A 18 17.62 -25.99 -32.34
N SER A 19 16.88 -25.98 -31.23
CA SER A 19 15.90 -24.93 -31.00
C SER A 19 16.73 -23.68 -30.80
N THR A 20 16.84 -22.88 -31.85
CA THR A 20 17.26 -21.49 -31.75
C THR A 20 16.22 -20.81 -30.87
N LYS A 21 16.44 -20.86 -29.55
CA LYS A 21 15.92 -19.88 -28.61
C LYS A 21 16.33 -18.54 -29.20
N LYS A 22 15.40 -17.89 -29.89
CA LYS A 22 15.51 -16.47 -30.20
C LYS A 22 15.74 -15.79 -28.85
N GLU A 23 16.98 -15.40 -28.59
CA GLU A 23 17.29 -14.41 -27.57
C GLU A 23 16.44 -13.20 -27.93
N ALA A 24 15.34 -13.02 -27.21
CA ALA A 24 14.55 -11.83 -27.29
C ALA A 24 15.51 -10.68 -27.01
N LYS A 25 15.72 -9.81 -28.00
CA LYS A 25 16.55 -8.60 -27.87
C LYS A 25 16.14 -7.91 -26.58
N GLN A 26 16.99 -8.02 -25.57
CA GLN A 26 16.78 -7.43 -24.26
C GLN A 26 16.73 -5.92 -24.51
N SER A 27 15.52 -5.36 -24.49
CA SER A 27 15.36 -3.91 -24.60
C SER A 27 16.10 -3.30 -23.43
N SER A 28 17.12 -2.48 -23.72
CA SER A 28 17.94 -1.88 -22.69
C SER A 28 17.05 -1.06 -21.75
N CYS A 29 16.93 -1.47 -20.48
CA CYS A 29 16.09 -0.77 -19.54
C CYS A 29 16.66 0.62 -19.21
N ALA A 30 15.93 1.67 -19.56
CA ALA A 30 16.33 3.06 -19.31
C ALA A 30 15.97 3.57 -17.89
N LEU A 31 15.35 2.73 -17.05
CA LEU A 31 14.96 3.14 -15.69
C LEU A 31 16.17 3.36 -14.81
N ARG A 32 16.13 4.45 -14.03
CA ARG A 32 17.14 4.81 -13.05
C ARG A 32 16.48 5.40 -11.81
N LEU A 33 17.04 5.13 -10.62
CA LEU A 33 16.46 5.57 -9.34
C LEU A 33 16.40 7.10 -9.21
N ASP A 34 17.38 7.82 -9.77
CA ASP A 34 17.45 9.28 -9.82
C ASP A 34 16.39 9.91 -10.76
N GLY A 35 15.83 9.13 -11.68
CA GLY A 35 14.80 9.54 -12.63
C GLY A 35 13.36 9.24 -12.19
N MET A 36 13.12 8.98 -10.90
CA MET A 36 11.80 8.56 -10.41
C MET A 36 10.81 9.70 -10.17
N VAL A 37 11.23 10.96 -10.08
CA VAL A 37 10.31 12.08 -9.83
C VAL A 37 9.23 12.17 -10.92
N ASP A 38 7.99 12.42 -10.50
CA ASP A 38 6.80 12.54 -11.35
C ASP A 38 6.48 11.26 -12.16
N THR A 39 6.87 10.10 -11.62
CA THR A 39 6.55 8.80 -12.21
C THR A 39 5.42 8.11 -11.46
N GLU A 40 4.55 7.46 -12.24
CA GLU A 40 3.38 6.73 -11.73
C GLU A 40 3.45 5.26 -12.13
N TRP A 41 3.07 4.39 -11.19
CA TRP A 41 3.25 2.96 -11.28
C TRP A 41 2.04 2.24 -10.69
N VAL A 42 1.72 1.09 -11.25
CA VAL A 42 0.65 0.21 -10.78
C VAL A 42 1.20 -1.19 -10.57
N ILE A 43 0.67 -1.90 -9.58
CA ILE A 43 1.07 -3.29 -9.33
C ILE A 43 0.74 -4.14 -10.55
N LEU A 44 1.65 -5.05 -10.89
CA LEU A 44 1.45 -6.06 -11.89
C LEU A 44 1.10 -7.36 -11.15
N LYS A 45 -0.14 -7.83 -11.29
CA LYS A 45 -0.64 -8.99 -10.54
C LYS A 45 -0.90 -10.16 -11.47
N ALA A 46 -0.40 -11.34 -11.10
CA ALA A 46 -0.75 -12.58 -11.78
C ALA A 46 -2.19 -12.99 -11.44
N ARG A 47 -2.98 -13.31 -12.46
CA ARG A 47 -4.28 -14.00 -12.33
C ARG A 47 -4.08 -15.49 -12.10
N GLU A 48 -5.16 -16.23 -11.84
CA GLU A 48 -5.15 -17.69 -11.63
C GLU A 48 -4.53 -18.47 -12.80
N ASN A 49 -4.58 -17.92 -14.01
CA ASN A 49 -3.98 -18.49 -15.22
C ASN A 49 -2.52 -18.02 -15.47
N ASN A 50 -1.88 -17.39 -14.48
CA ASN A 50 -0.55 -16.78 -14.56
C ASN A 50 -0.41 -15.64 -15.59
N VAL A 51 -1.51 -15.11 -16.11
CA VAL A 51 -1.48 -13.90 -16.92
C VAL A 51 -1.29 -12.72 -15.98
N GLU A 52 -0.18 -12.00 -16.16
CA GLU A 52 0.13 -10.77 -15.43
C GLU A 52 -0.66 -9.61 -16.02
N GLU A 53 -1.36 -8.87 -15.15
CA GLU A 53 -2.10 -7.68 -15.57
C GLU A 53 -1.86 -6.48 -14.63
N PRO A 54 -1.75 -5.26 -15.17
CA PRO A 54 -1.69 -4.05 -14.37
C PRO A 54 -2.98 -3.87 -13.57
N LEU A 55 -2.86 -3.50 -12.29
CA LEU A 55 -3.99 -3.29 -11.40
C LEU A 55 -3.84 -1.95 -10.66
N ALA A 56 -4.49 -0.89 -11.16
CA ALA A 56 -4.41 0.45 -10.58
C ALA A 56 -4.92 0.58 -9.14
N ARG A 57 -5.62 -0.45 -8.64
CA ARG A 57 -6.04 -0.51 -7.24
C ARG A 57 -4.87 -0.52 -6.28
N ALA A 58 -3.69 -0.99 -6.66
CA ALA A 58 -2.45 -0.73 -5.92
C ALA A 58 -1.51 0.08 -6.81
N ARG A 59 -1.24 1.31 -6.40
CA ARG A 59 -0.51 2.28 -7.21
C ARG A 59 0.43 3.11 -6.38
N LEU A 60 1.50 3.55 -7.03
CA LEU A 60 2.63 4.28 -6.46
C LEU A 60 2.93 5.48 -7.35
N LYS A 61 3.02 6.66 -6.76
CA LYS A 61 3.45 7.88 -7.45
C LYS A 61 4.60 8.51 -6.71
N PHE A 62 5.70 8.75 -7.41
CA PHE A 62 6.79 9.55 -6.90
C PHE A 62 6.58 11.01 -7.27
N PHE A 63 6.89 11.91 -6.35
CA PHE A 63 6.75 13.35 -6.55
C PHE A 63 7.78 14.10 -5.70
N ARG A 64 7.98 15.37 -6.00
CA ARG A 64 8.87 16.25 -5.22
C ARG A 64 8.03 17.14 -4.30
N GLU A 65 8.42 17.20 -3.04
CA GLU A 65 7.89 18.16 -2.07
C GLU A 65 9.07 18.88 -1.41
N GLY A 66 9.22 20.18 -1.70
CA GLY A 66 10.42 20.92 -1.34
C GLY A 66 11.69 20.32 -1.96
N LYS A 67 12.65 19.95 -1.12
CA LYS A 67 13.92 19.31 -1.56
C LYS A 67 13.88 17.78 -1.49
N GLY A 68 12.84 17.18 -0.93
CA GLY A 68 12.74 15.74 -0.70
C GLY A 68 12.01 15.00 -1.83
N LEU A 69 12.40 13.75 -2.05
CA LEU A 69 11.60 12.79 -2.82
C LEU A 69 10.51 12.23 -1.90
N LYS A 70 9.28 12.18 -2.39
CA LYS A 70 8.15 11.56 -1.70
C LYS A 70 7.46 10.55 -2.59
N ALA A 71 6.72 9.65 -1.96
CA ALA A 71 5.87 8.70 -2.65
C ALA A 71 4.46 8.73 -2.07
N LYS A 72 3.45 8.79 -2.95
CA LYS A 72 2.07 8.42 -2.62
C LYS A 72 1.90 6.95 -2.94
N TYR A 73 1.37 6.17 -2.01
CA TYR A 73 1.20 4.75 -2.19
C TYR A 73 -0.09 4.26 -1.51
N ASN A 74 -0.84 3.40 -2.23
CA ASN A 74 -1.93 2.64 -1.65
C ASN A 74 -1.72 1.12 -1.80
N VAL A 75 -1.84 0.42 -0.69
CA VAL A 75 -1.71 -1.04 -0.62
C VAL A 75 -3.09 -1.66 -0.86
N MET A 76 -3.57 -1.63 -2.11
CA MET A 76 -4.89 -2.18 -2.48
C MET A 76 -6.08 -1.59 -1.70
N SER A 77 -5.88 -0.50 -0.94
CA SER A 77 -6.97 0.20 -0.25
C SER A 77 -7.89 0.85 -1.27
N HIS A 78 -9.19 0.85 -0.97
CA HIS A 78 -10.19 1.46 -1.83
C HIS A 78 -10.09 2.99 -1.84
N SER A 79 -9.69 3.58 -0.72
CA SER A 79 -9.84 5.02 -0.45
C SER A 79 -8.61 5.64 0.22
N ASP A 80 -7.73 4.82 0.79
CA ASP A 80 -6.58 5.34 1.54
C ASP A 80 -5.41 5.59 0.61
N MET A 81 -4.83 6.78 0.70
CA MET A 81 -3.60 7.13 0.02
C MET A 81 -2.63 7.68 1.05
N TYR A 82 -1.47 7.05 1.17
CA TYR A 82 -0.47 7.43 2.17
C TYR A 82 0.72 8.10 1.50
N THR A 83 1.21 9.17 2.12
CA THR A 83 2.45 9.82 1.73
C THR A 83 3.62 9.26 2.55
N TYR A 84 4.72 8.97 1.86
CA TYR A 84 5.97 8.48 2.42
C TYR A 84 7.10 9.45 2.08
N ASP A 85 8.02 9.62 3.02
CA ASP A 85 9.28 10.33 2.80
C ASP A 85 10.31 9.34 2.26
N CYS A 86 10.92 9.66 1.12
CA CYS A 86 11.81 8.74 0.41
C CYS A 86 13.25 9.23 0.36
N ARG A 87 14.18 8.28 0.42
CA ARG A 87 15.62 8.49 0.21
C ARG A 87 16.11 7.55 -0.87
N ILE A 88 16.91 8.09 -1.79
CA ILE A 88 17.58 7.29 -2.81
C ILE A 88 18.85 6.73 -2.16
N GLU A 89 18.92 5.41 -2.06
CA GLU A 89 20.10 4.68 -1.62
C GLU A 89 20.88 4.18 -2.86
N THR A 90 21.91 3.36 -2.65
CA THR A 90 22.80 2.93 -3.76
C THR A 90 22.08 2.07 -4.81
N ASP A 91 21.20 1.17 -4.37
CA ASP A 91 20.57 0.14 -5.19
C ASP A 91 19.03 0.13 -5.11
N GLN A 92 18.46 0.96 -4.23
CA GLN A 92 17.02 1.06 -4.03
C GLN A 92 16.60 2.46 -3.55
N ILE A 93 15.30 2.70 -3.54
CA ILE A 93 14.67 3.83 -2.84
C ILE A 93 14.03 3.27 -1.57
N SER A 94 14.33 3.87 -0.43
CA SER A 94 13.70 3.57 0.86
C SER A 94 12.71 4.68 1.18
N CYS A 95 11.42 4.33 1.25
CA CYS A 95 10.35 5.25 1.62
C CYS A 95 9.77 4.86 2.98
N VAL A 96 9.57 5.83 3.87
CA VAL A 96 9.03 5.61 5.21
C VAL A 96 7.87 6.55 5.49
N LYS A 97 6.80 6.02 6.07
CA LYS A 97 5.75 6.85 6.67
C LYS A 97 6.13 7.08 8.14
N PRO A 98 6.18 8.33 8.62
CA PRO A 98 6.44 8.61 10.02
C PRO A 98 5.48 7.81 10.93
N PRO A 99 5.99 7.13 11.98
CA PRO A 99 5.12 6.48 12.95
C PRO A 99 4.38 7.52 13.79
N ASP A 100 3.27 7.13 14.42
CA ASP A 100 2.65 7.96 15.46
C ASP A 100 3.48 7.87 16.76
N PRO A 101 4.04 8.97 17.29
CA PRO A 101 4.94 8.89 18.44
C PRO A 101 4.24 8.44 19.72
N GLN A 102 2.93 8.69 19.87
CA GLN A 102 2.15 8.15 20.99
C GLN A 102 2.05 6.64 20.90
N LYS A 103 1.60 6.07 19.77
CA LYS A 103 1.46 4.61 19.58
C LYS A 103 2.79 3.88 19.72
N LEU A 104 3.86 4.45 19.16
CA LEU A 104 5.22 3.95 19.33
C LEU A 104 5.62 3.87 20.81
N CYS A 105 5.38 4.97 21.54
CA CYS A 105 5.66 5.06 22.96
C CYS A 105 4.82 4.09 23.81
N GLN A 106 3.53 3.93 23.50
CA GLN A 106 2.66 2.97 24.17
C GLN A 106 3.20 1.53 24.00
N SER A 107 3.65 1.19 22.79
CA SER A 107 4.25 -0.11 22.45
C SER A 107 5.56 -0.37 23.21
N LEU A 108 6.41 0.66 23.36
CA LEU A 108 7.61 0.58 24.21
C LEU A 108 7.25 0.28 25.67
N LEU A 109 6.28 1.00 26.23
CA LEU A 109 5.87 0.86 27.63
C LEU A 109 5.30 -0.54 27.93
N VAL A 110 4.44 -1.08 27.07
CA VAL A 110 3.90 -2.44 27.25
C VAL A 110 4.95 -3.53 27.02
N GLY A 111 5.93 -3.27 26.16
CA GLY A 111 7.10 -4.12 25.94
C GLY A 111 8.16 -4.04 27.04
N GLY A 112 7.89 -3.36 28.16
CA GLY A 112 8.80 -3.24 29.30
C GLY A 112 10.00 -2.31 29.06
N LYS A 113 9.95 -1.45 28.03
CA LYS A 113 10.97 -0.44 27.76
C LYS A 113 10.54 0.93 28.27
N LYS A 114 11.53 1.81 28.42
CA LYS A 114 11.27 3.21 28.73
C LYS A 114 10.77 3.91 27.46
N CYS A 115 9.69 4.65 27.60
CA CYS A 115 9.35 5.66 26.61
C CYS A 115 9.99 7.01 26.99
N ALA A 116 11.03 7.36 26.24
CA ALA A 116 11.83 8.56 26.39
C ALA A 116 12.38 8.98 25.01
N PRO A 117 12.89 10.21 24.84
CA PRO A 117 13.36 10.70 23.55
C PRO A 117 14.35 9.77 22.84
N GLY A 118 15.35 9.26 23.55
CA GLY A 118 16.38 8.37 22.97
C GLY A 118 15.80 7.09 22.34
N PRO A 119 15.06 6.24 23.08
CA PRO A 119 14.41 5.06 22.51
C PRO A 119 13.45 5.36 21.35
N VAL A 120 12.71 6.47 21.41
CA VAL A 120 11.82 6.90 20.32
C VAL A 120 12.64 7.26 19.07
N SER A 121 13.68 8.08 19.22
CA SER A 121 14.56 8.49 18.13
C SER A 121 15.35 7.32 17.50
N ARG A 122 15.65 6.26 18.26
CA ARG A 122 16.27 5.04 17.70
C ARG A 122 15.35 4.29 16.74
N PHE A 123 14.03 4.43 16.88
CA PHE A 123 13.06 3.81 15.98
C PHE A 123 12.74 4.73 14.79
N TYR A 124 12.63 6.03 15.06
CA TYR A 124 12.43 7.06 14.04
C TYR A 124 13.05 8.38 14.51
N ASP A 125 14.12 8.80 13.85
CA ASP A 125 14.96 9.94 14.24
C ASP A 125 14.44 11.29 13.72
N ALA A 126 13.62 11.27 12.67
CA ALA A 126 13.11 12.47 12.00
C ALA A 126 11.81 13.03 12.62
N PHE A 127 11.53 12.75 13.90
CA PHE A 127 10.45 13.45 14.60
C PHE A 127 10.86 14.87 14.95
N GLU A 128 9.93 15.81 14.78
CA GLU A 128 10.04 17.13 15.39
C GLU A 128 10.00 17.01 16.93
N GLU A 129 10.80 17.81 17.63
CA GLU A 129 10.94 17.71 19.09
C GLU A 129 9.63 17.90 19.85
N GLU A 130 8.77 18.81 19.36
CA GLU A 130 7.46 19.08 19.94
C GLU A 130 6.52 17.88 19.79
N GLU A 131 6.45 17.29 18.60
CA GLU A 131 5.63 16.12 18.29
C GLU A 131 6.04 14.92 19.16
N LYS A 132 7.35 14.68 19.24
CA LYS A 132 7.95 13.64 20.08
C LYS A 132 7.57 13.81 21.54
N THR A 133 7.69 15.02 22.08
CA THR A 133 7.38 15.32 23.48
C THR A 133 5.90 15.10 23.77
N LYS A 134 5.01 15.65 22.93
CA LYS A 134 3.56 15.46 23.05
C LYS A 134 3.16 13.99 22.99
N GLY A 135 3.73 13.23 22.06
CA GLY A 135 3.48 11.80 21.92
C GLY A 135 3.90 10.99 23.16
N ILE A 136 5.08 11.29 23.71
CA ILE A 136 5.60 10.65 24.92
C ILE A 136 4.66 10.89 26.11
N ASP A 137 4.23 12.13 26.31
CA ASP A 137 3.38 12.50 27.45
C ASP A 137 1.97 11.91 27.33
N ALA A 138 1.38 11.96 26.13
CA ALA A 138 0.07 11.36 25.85
C ALA A 138 0.08 9.85 26.09
N ALA A 139 1.14 9.16 25.66
CA ALA A 139 1.28 7.72 25.83
C ALA A 139 1.46 7.32 27.30
N LYS A 140 2.27 8.05 28.08
CA LYS A 140 2.41 7.84 29.53
C LYS A 140 1.07 8.02 30.24
N LYS A 141 0.31 9.07 29.89
CA LYS A 141 -1.03 9.32 30.44
C LYS A 141 -1.98 8.16 30.12
N ALA A 142 -2.00 7.70 28.87
CA ALA A 142 -2.83 6.56 28.45
C ALA A 142 -2.46 5.26 29.19
N TYR A 143 -1.16 4.99 29.36
CA TYR A 143 -0.67 3.82 30.08
C TYR A 143 -1.05 3.85 31.57
N ILE A 144 -0.92 5.00 32.24
CA ILE A 144 -1.37 5.20 33.63
C ILE A 144 -2.89 5.01 33.74
N ALA A 145 -3.66 5.57 32.80
CA ALA A 145 -5.11 5.42 32.76
C ALA A 145 -5.52 3.95 32.60
N ALA A 146 -4.84 3.18 31.74
CA ALA A 146 -5.10 1.75 31.57
C ALA A 146 -4.86 0.94 32.86
N LYS A 147 -3.80 1.28 33.62
CA LYS A 147 -3.56 0.69 34.94
C LYS A 147 -4.67 1.03 35.94
N LYS A 148 -5.03 2.31 36.04
CA LYS A 148 -6.08 2.79 36.96
C LYS A 148 -7.44 2.17 36.66
N ASN A 149 -7.79 2.05 35.38
CA ASN A 149 -9.07 1.55 34.91
C ASN A 149 -9.12 0.02 34.80
N LYS A 150 -8.07 -0.70 35.22
CA LYS A 150 -7.97 -2.17 35.13
C LYS A 150 -8.13 -2.72 33.69
N THR A 151 -7.79 -1.93 32.67
CA THR A 151 -7.85 -2.33 31.24
C THR A 151 -6.48 -2.71 30.67
N MET A 152 -5.50 -2.98 31.53
CA MET A 152 -4.11 -3.21 31.13
C MET A 152 -3.93 -4.40 30.19
N GLU A 153 -4.70 -5.48 30.35
CA GLU A 153 -4.63 -6.65 29.46
C GLU A 153 -5.03 -6.30 28.03
N ARG A 154 -6.16 -5.58 27.86
CA ARG A 154 -6.57 -5.05 26.55
C ARG A 154 -5.53 -4.08 25.98
N PHE A 155 -5.02 -3.18 26.82
CA PHE A 155 -4.00 -2.22 26.40
C PHE A 155 -2.70 -2.91 25.94
N LYS A 156 -2.25 -3.98 26.62
CA LYS A 156 -1.13 -4.81 26.17
C LYS A 156 -1.46 -5.51 24.87
N PHE A 157 -2.65 -6.11 24.74
CA PHE A 157 -3.06 -6.79 23.52
C PHE A 157 -3.02 -5.86 22.31
N GLU A 158 -3.56 -4.64 22.43
CA GLU A 158 -3.60 -3.66 21.36
C GLU A 158 -2.21 -3.12 20.97
N ASN A 159 -1.26 -3.05 21.92
CA ASN A 159 0.04 -2.38 21.72
C ASN A 159 1.26 -3.31 21.68
N ASN A 160 1.14 -4.59 22.06
CA ASN A 160 2.22 -5.58 22.09
C ASN A 160 1.86 -6.81 21.25
N ASN A 161 1.59 -6.60 19.97
CA ASN A 161 1.32 -7.66 19.01
C ASN A 161 2.02 -7.35 17.68
N LEU A 162 2.34 -8.40 16.91
CA LEU A 162 3.01 -8.24 15.62
C LEU A 162 2.16 -7.46 14.61
N GLY A 163 0.84 -7.54 14.68
CA GLY A 163 -0.09 -6.78 13.83
C GLY A 163 -0.15 -5.28 14.12
N ASN A 164 0.49 -4.77 15.18
CA ASN A 164 0.52 -3.34 15.49
C ASN A 164 1.52 -2.61 14.58
N LYS A 165 1.11 -2.29 13.36
CA LYS A 165 1.97 -1.68 12.33
C LYS A 165 2.28 -0.22 12.70
N LEU A 166 3.42 0.02 13.32
CA LEU A 166 3.81 1.35 13.82
C LEU A 166 4.37 2.24 12.72
N LYS A 167 5.22 1.68 11.85
CA LYS A 167 5.90 2.42 10.77
C LYS A 167 5.77 1.64 9.47
N ALA A 168 5.17 2.25 8.46
CA ALA A 168 5.09 1.67 7.13
C ALA A 168 6.36 2.00 6.34
N MET A 169 6.87 1.05 5.57
CA MET A 169 8.13 1.16 4.84
C MET A 169 8.01 0.52 3.46
N LEU A 170 8.58 1.16 2.45
CA LEU A 170 8.67 0.61 1.09
C LEU A 170 10.15 0.56 0.70
N TYR A 171 10.60 -0.60 0.23
CA TYR A 171 11.89 -0.73 -0.43
C TYR A 171 11.67 -0.99 -1.91
N ILE A 172 12.19 -0.09 -2.75
CA ILE A 172 11.85 -0.03 -4.16
C ILE A 172 13.13 -0.16 -4.98
N SER A 173 13.28 -1.27 -5.67
CA SER A 173 14.42 -1.53 -6.56
C SER A 173 13.96 -1.62 -8.02
N ILE A 174 14.92 -1.53 -8.95
CA ILE A 174 14.65 -1.67 -10.40
C ILE A 174 15.00 -3.09 -10.83
N ASP A 175 14.03 -3.81 -11.34
CA ASP A 175 14.24 -5.05 -12.09
C ASP A 175 14.71 -4.68 -13.51
N LYS A 176 16.03 -4.71 -13.73
CA LYS A 176 16.63 -4.35 -15.02
C LYS A 176 16.28 -5.33 -16.14
N ASN A 177 15.94 -6.58 -15.81
CA ASN A 177 15.63 -7.61 -16.81
C ASN A 177 14.25 -7.38 -17.44
N ASN A 178 13.29 -6.96 -16.61
CA ASN A 178 11.91 -6.75 -17.05
C ASN A 178 11.53 -5.25 -17.15
N CYS A 179 12.48 -4.36 -16.87
CA CYS A 179 12.30 -2.91 -16.84
C CYS A 179 11.08 -2.44 -16.06
N ARG A 180 10.98 -2.91 -14.82
CA ARG A 180 9.88 -2.64 -13.89
C ARG A 180 10.43 -2.37 -12.49
N LEU A 181 9.59 -1.87 -11.59
CA LEU A 181 9.96 -1.73 -10.18
C LEU A 181 9.65 -3.03 -9.43
N ASN A 182 10.48 -3.39 -8.47
CA ASN A 182 10.16 -4.35 -7.42
C ASN A 182 9.92 -3.58 -6.13
N VAL A 183 8.67 -3.59 -5.64
CA VAL A 183 8.27 -2.89 -4.43
C VAL A 183 8.07 -3.92 -3.33
N ASN A 184 8.87 -3.81 -2.26
CA ASN A 184 8.71 -4.57 -1.04
C ASN A 184 7.94 -3.73 0.00
N ASP A 185 6.69 -4.08 0.22
CA ASP A 185 5.82 -3.44 1.21
C ASP A 185 6.01 -4.06 2.60
N MET A 186 6.61 -3.28 3.50
CA MET A 186 7.05 -3.71 4.82
C MET A 186 6.43 -2.82 5.90
N TYR A 187 6.44 -3.32 7.14
CA TYR A 187 6.16 -2.51 8.30
C TYR A 187 7.12 -2.85 9.44
N ALA A 188 7.32 -1.90 10.34
CA ALA A 188 8.00 -2.12 11.60
C ALA A 188 6.99 -2.00 12.76
N THR A 189 7.17 -2.86 13.76
CA THR A 189 6.42 -2.88 15.02
C THR A 189 7.38 -2.98 16.20
N ILE A 190 6.86 -2.90 17.41
CA ILE A 190 7.59 -3.24 18.63
C ILE A 190 6.88 -4.42 19.30
N TYR A 191 7.60 -5.52 19.42
CA TYR A 191 7.12 -6.72 20.11
C TYR A 191 8.07 -7.06 21.25
N ASN A 192 7.53 -7.18 22.46
CA ASN A 192 8.29 -7.40 23.70
C ASN A 192 9.47 -6.43 23.85
N GLY A 193 9.24 -5.17 23.47
CA GLY A 193 10.21 -4.09 23.62
C GLY A 193 11.35 -4.11 22.61
N LYS A 194 11.26 -4.93 21.55
CA LYS A 194 12.23 -4.97 20.45
C LYS A 194 11.57 -4.52 19.16
N PRO A 195 12.25 -3.73 18.31
CA PRO A 195 11.78 -3.47 16.97
C PRO A 195 11.78 -4.79 16.18
N VAL A 196 10.73 -5.01 15.42
CA VAL A 196 10.59 -6.13 14.49
C VAL A 196 10.10 -5.57 13.17
N GLU A 197 10.77 -5.91 12.09
CA GLU A 197 10.31 -5.64 10.74
C GLU A 197 9.66 -6.89 10.17
N ASP A 198 8.54 -6.71 9.48
CA ASP A 198 7.78 -7.80 8.89
C ASP A 198 7.09 -7.32 7.61
N GLN A 199 6.70 -8.28 6.79
CA GLN A 199 6.13 -8.05 5.48
C GLN A 199 4.63 -7.79 5.57
N ASN A 200 4.13 -6.77 4.86
CA ASN A 200 2.68 -6.61 4.71
C ASN A 200 2.09 -7.77 3.89
N PRO A 201 0.79 -8.10 4.04
CA PRO A 201 0.18 -9.20 3.28
C PRO A 201 0.29 -9.08 1.77
N VAL A 202 0.46 -7.86 1.25
CA VAL A 202 0.72 -7.63 -0.18
C VAL A 202 2.12 -8.09 -0.55
N GLY A 203 3.12 -7.80 0.28
CA GLY A 203 4.47 -8.30 0.14
C GLY A 203 5.28 -7.69 -1.01
N ILE A 204 6.13 -8.50 -1.64
CA ILE A 204 7.00 -8.07 -2.73
C ILE A 204 6.25 -8.25 -4.04
N ASN A 205 6.03 -7.15 -4.77
CA ASN A 205 5.35 -7.21 -6.06
C ASN A 205 6.04 -6.39 -7.14
N PRO A 206 5.95 -6.84 -8.40
CA PRO A 206 6.35 -6.03 -9.54
C PRO A 206 5.38 -4.88 -9.77
N PHE A 207 5.89 -3.73 -10.18
CA PHE A 207 5.13 -2.54 -10.53
C PHE A 207 5.56 -2.05 -11.91
N VAL A 208 4.58 -1.81 -12.78
CA VAL A 208 4.77 -1.32 -14.15
C VAL A 208 4.25 0.11 -14.27
N LYS A 209 4.70 0.83 -15.30
CA LYS A 209 4.27 2.21 -15.54
C LYS A 209 2.74 2.29 -15.66
N GLY A 210 2.14 3.23 -14.93
CA GLY A 210 0.74 3.58 -15.11
C GLY A 210 0.52 4.22 -16.48
N SER A 211 -0.59 3.87 -17.14
CA SER A 211 -0.95 4.37 -18.48
C SER A 211 -2.22 5.22 -18.49
N LYS A 212 -2.89 5.34 -17.35
CA LYS A 212 -4.17 6.01 -17.18
C LYS A 212 -4.11 7.02 -16.05
N GLU A 213 -5.04 7.97 -16.09
CA GLU A 213 -5.26 8.92 -15.01
C GLU A 213 -5.78 8.20 -13.76
N MET A 214 -5.17 8.50 -12.61
CA MET A 214 -5.40 7.81 -11.35
C MET A 214 -5.74 8.78 -10.21
N LEU A 215 -6.58 8.32 -9.28
CA LEU A 215 -6.91 9.06 -8.07
C LEU A 215 -5.73 9.03 -7.09
N TRP A 216 -5.15 10.18 -6.78
CA TRP A 216 -4.03 10.31 -5.83
C TRP A 216 -4.42 11.00 -4.52
N GLU A 217 -5.70 11.26 -4.32
CA GLU A 217 -6.22 11.90 -3.12
C GLU A 217 -6.61 10.86 -2.07
N HIS A 218 -6.48 11.24 -0.80
CA HIS A 218 -7.01 10.45 0.31
C HIS A 218 -8.49 10.80 0.47
N CYS A 219 -9.37 9.80 0.58
CA CYS A 219 -10.77 10.09 0.84
C CYS A 219 -10.98 10.37 2.35
N ASP A 220 -11.06 11.65 2.71
CA ASP A 220 -11.28 12.06 4.10
C ASP A 220 -12.76 11.93 4.55
N LYS A 221 -13.67 11.65 3.61
CA LYS A 221 -15.13 11.69 3.81
C LYS A 221 -15.83 10.50 3.15
N THR A 222 -15.76 9.34 3.78
CA THR A 222 -16.35 8.10 3.24
C THR A 222 -17.88 8.05 3.28
N ASN A 223 -18.52 8.93 4.05
CA ASN A 223 -19.97 8.88 4.30
C ASN A 223 -20.74 10.06 3.66
N ALA A 224 -20.11 10.74 2.70
CA ALA A 224 -20.71 11.90 2.03
C ALA A 224 -21.71 11.50 0.92
N LEU A 225 -21.67 10.27 0.42
CA LEU A 225 -22.52 9.75 -0.64
C LEU A 225 -23.23 8.50 -0.13
N PHE A 226 -24.50 8.32 -0.50
CA PHE A 226 -25.15 7.01 -0.43
C PHE A 226 -25.70 6.64 -1.80
N ASP A 227 -25.68 5.34 -2.03
CA ASP A 227 -26.20 4.62 -3.17
C ASP A 227 -27.63 4.14 -2.89
N THR A 228 -28.50 4.26 -3.88
CA THR A 228 -29.89 3.79 -3.83
C THR A 228 -30.35 3.29 -5.21
N LEU A 229 -31.40 2.45 -5.23
CA LEU A 229 -32.10 2.04 -6.45
C LEU A 229 -33.19 3.05 -6.85
N SER A 230 -33.49 4.03 -6.00
CA SER A 230 -34.50 5.05 -6.29
C SER A 230 -33.89 6.23 -7.03
N ALA A 231 -34.47 6.58 -8.18
CA ALA A 231 -34.18 7.81 -8.90
C ALA A 231 -34.66 9.08 -8.18
N GLU A 232 -35.43 8.93 -7.10
CA GLU A 232 -35.95 10.04 -6.30
C GLU A 232 -35.12 10.23 -5.02
N PHE A 233 -34.93 11.50 -4.64
CA PHE A 233 -34.27 11.83 -3.38
C PHE A 233 -35.15 11.38 -2.21
N PRO A 234 -34.63 10.56 -1.27
CA PRO A 234 -35.43 10.00 -0.20
C PRO A 234 -35.88 11.08 0.78
N GLU A 235 -37.13 11.01 1.23
CA GLU A 235 -37.71 11.96 2.19
C GLU A 235 -36.93 12.01 3.51
N LYS A 236 -36.35 10.88 3.92
CA LYS A 236 -35.57 10.72 5.15
C LYS A 236 -34.13 10.31 4.84
N PRO A 237 -33.31 11.22 4.30
CA PRO A 237 -31.96 10.90 3.84
C PRO A 237 -31.03 10.36 4.94
N ALA A 238 -31.26 10.75 6.20
CA ALA A 238 -30.48 10.28 7.34
C ALA A 238 -30.73 8.81 7.74
N GLU A 239 -31.83 8.22 7.26
CA GLU A 239 -32.20 6.83 7.57
C GLU A 239 -31.79 5.86 6.46
N VAL A 240 -31.28 6.37 5.33
CA VAL A 240 -30.92 5.53 4.20
C VAL A 240 -29.67 4.73 4.52
N ARG A 241 -29.75 3.42 4.30
CA ARG A 241 -28.60 2.53 4.38
C ARG A 241 -27.98 2.39 3.00
N PRO A 242 -26.65 2.52 2.86
CA PRO A 242 -25.98 2.22 1.61
C PRO A 242 -26.22 0.75 1.23
N LEU A 243 -26.40 0.46 -0.06
CA LEU A 243 -26.68 -0.90 -0.54
C LEU A 243 -25.44 -1.79 -0.45
N LEU A 244 -24.24 -1.19 -0.39
CA LEU A 244 -22.90 -1.83 -0.25
C LEU A 244 -22.50 -2.76 -1.41
N ARG A 245 -23.46 -3.28 -2.17
CA ARG A 245 -23.28 -4.20 -3.31
C ARG A 245 -24.35 -3.92 -4.34
N HIS A 246 -23.96 -3.99 -5.61
CA HIS A 246 -24.83 -3.79 -6.75
C HIS A 246 -24.79 -5.01 -7.66
N ALA A 247 -25.93 -5.38 -8.22
CA ALA A 247 -25.98 -6.36 -9.29
C ALA A 247 -25.36 -5.77 -10.57
N LYS A 248 -24.82 -6.65 -11.41
CA LYS A 248 -24.31 -6.24 -12.72
C LYS A 248 -25.49 -5.69 -13.55
N ASN A 249 -25.30 -4.51 -14.15
CA ASN A 249 -26.31 -3.79 -14.94
C ASN A 249 -27.50 -3.24 -14.13
N GLU A 250 -27.38 -3.12 -12.81
CA GLU A 250 -28.36 -2.43 -11.98
C GLU A 250 -28.18 -0.91 -12.10
N GLU A 251 -29.28 -0.18 -12.27
CA GLU A 251 -29.25 1.29 -12.25
C GLU A 251 -29.11 1.76 -10.80
N ILE A 252 -28.01 2.46 -10.52
CA ILE A 252 -27.69 2.96 -9.18
C ILE A 252 -27.66 4.49 -9.22
N HIS A 253 -28.41 5.10 -8.32
CA HIS A 253 -28.40 6.54 -8.10
C HIS A 253 -27.55 6.86 -6.88
N TYR A 254 -26.73 7.90 -7.00
CA TYR A 254 -25.89 8.40 -5.93
C TYR A 254 -26.39 9.76 -5.48
N TRP A 255 -26.59 9.92 -4.17
CA TRP A 255 -27.03 11.17 -3.57
C TRP A 255 -26.03 11.63 -2.52
N LEU A 256 -25.73 12.93 -2.51
CA LEU A 256 -24.81 13.54 -1.56
C LEU A 256 -25.52 13.86 -0.24
N LEU A 257 -25.01 13.34 0.88
CA LEU A 257 -25.50 13.54 2.26
C LEU A 257 -24.59 14.41 3.11
N TYR A 258 -23.64 15.12 2.51
CA TYR A 258 -22.65 15.84 3.30
C TYR A 258 -23.26 17.04 4.03
N ASN A 259 -22.95 17.19 5.31
CA ASN A 259 -23.17 18.41 6.08
C ASN A 259 -21.81 19.14 6.15
N PRO A 260 -21.64 20.39 5.69
CA PRO A 260 -22.67 21.40 5.39
C PRO A 260 -23.24 21.45 3.96
N LEU A 261 -22.93 20.53 3.04
CA LEU A 261 -23.53 20.51 1.67
C LEU A 261 -24.99 20.00 1.63
N ARG A 262 -25.75 20.11 2.74
CA ARG A 262 -27.22 19.94 2.72
C ARG A 262 -27.91 21.07 1.94
N GLU A 263 -27.14 22.09 1.57
CA GLU A 263 -27.53 23.15 0.64
C GLU A 263 -26.44 23.21 -0.45
N ALA A 264 -26.56 22.37 -1.48
CA ALA A 264 -25.85 22.68 -2.72
C ALA A 264 -26.33 24.08 -3.15
N ASP A 265 -25.42 25.07 -3.11
CA ASP A 265 -25.78 26.44 -3.49
C ASP A 265 -26.41 26.41 -4.88
N SER A 266 -27.66 26.90 -4.98
CA SER A 266 -28.43 26.91 -6.22
C SER A 266 -27.79 27.75 -7.33
N LYS A 267 -26.78 28.56 -6.99
CA LYS A 267 -25.96 29.34 -7.92
C LYS A 267 -24.68 28.63 -8.36
N CYS A 268 -24.37 27.46 -7.80
CA CYS A 268 -23.18 26.68 -8.15
C CYS A 268 -23.54 25.50 -9.05
N SER A 269 -22.63 25.20 -9.99
CA SER A 269 -22.62 23.94 -10.73
C SER A 269 -21.52 23.05 -10.20
N TYR A 270 -21.82 21.78 -9.99
CA TYR A 270 -20.88 20.79 -9.48
C TYR A 270 -20.55 19.80 -10.60
N LYS A 271 -19.31 19.33 -10.61
CA LYS A 271 -18.84 18.23 -11.48
C LYS A 271 -18.22 17.17 -10.60
N TYR A 272 -18.41 15.92 -10.98
CA TYR A 272 -17.87 14.77 -10.27
C TYR A 272 -17.13 13.89 -11.26
N ASP A 273 -15.92 13.49 -10.87
CA ASP A 273 -15.17 12.45 -11.55
C ASP A 273 -15.42 11.13 -10.84
N LEU A 274 -15.72 10.08 -11.60
CA LEU A 274 -15.87 8.74 -11.06
C LEU A 274 -14.54 8.00 -11.21
N TYR A 275 -14.02 7.44 -10.12
CA TYR A 275 -12.82 6.60 -10.17
C TYR A 275 -13.18 5.16 -9.80
N LEU A 276 -13.01 4.23 -10.74
CA LEU A 276 -13.21 2.80 -10.51
C LEU A 276 -11.87 2.13 -10.26
N ASN A 277 -11.70 1.50 -9.10
CA ASN A 277 -10.43 0.88 -8.69
C ASN A 277 -9.23 1.86 -8.76
N GLY A 278 -9.50 3.16 -8.57
CA GLY A 278 -8.49 4.21 -8.63
C GLY A 278 -8.19 4.75 -10.02
N GLU A 279 -8.78 4.23 -11.10
CA GLU A 279 -8.67 4.78 -12.46
C GLU A 279 -9.85 5.68 -12.78
N LEU A 280 -9.62 6.79 -13.48
CA LEU A 280 -10.70 7.65 -13.95
C LEU A 280 -11.61 6.86 -14.91
N HIS A 281 -12.90 6.83 -14.59
CA HIS A 281 -13.97 6.28 -15.41
C HIS A 281 -14.62 7.42 -16.18
N LYS A 282 -14.50 7.38 -17.50
CA LYS A 282 -15.10 8.35 -18.42
C LYS A 282 -16.35 7.78 -19.05
#